data_AF-A0A2N1Q7T9-F1
#
_entry.id   AF-A0A2N1Q7T9-F1
#
_cell.length_a   1.000
_cell.length_b   1.000
_cell.length_c   1.000
_cell.angle_alpha   90.00
_cell.angle_beta   90.00
_cell.angle_gamma   90.00
#
_symmetry.space_group_name_H-M   'P 1'
#
loop_
_entity.id
_entity.type
_entity.pdbx_description
1 polymer ?
#
loop_
_entity_poly.entity_id
_entity_poly.type
_entity_poly.pdbx_seq_one_letter_code
_entity_poly.pdbx_strand_id
1 'polypeptide(L)'
;MRIVIELRRDVNPHVMLNNLYKYTQLQQSFGINMIALVKGQPQMVNLKDMLKYYLEHQIEVVQRRTIYDLEKAEARQHILDGLVIALHDIDHAIEIIKQNRTGEEARDALIATYNLSEIQARAILDMRLQRLTGMEIEKIEAEVEELSMKITDYREIISSHDRKVSIIKEELSQTRAAYYQPRESEINLHEDLSIENEDLIPVEDVIITVTNNGYIKRMKVDHYKTQNRGGVGMSGIKVHEDDYVEHILMTSTHDYHLFFTNKGRVYKIKGYQIPEGSRQSKGLPIVNLLDFDSDETLTSFTSVKNFEDENEFLTFITKRGVVKRTPISEYQNIRTNGIIAISLRENDELLGVRSTDGTKEIILGASNGKAIRFAETDVRSMGRTAGGVRGMSISDADEIVGIAIVDNDQEEILIITEKGFGKRTIVDEYRKQIRGGKGVKTVNVTDKNGRLSTLRTVSDDQDLIVVSDKGVVIRTHVDQISQTKRATQGVRIIRLRPDHKVSTIALVPRQDEDEDDFVTEQQFIQESLPVEAEKKILGVVDLAPDEIEEDDEEVISTDSLFDE
;
A
#
# COMPACT_ATOMS: atom_id res chain seq x y z
N MET A 1 -34.11 -7.11 -10.73
CA MET A 1 -33.63 -8.45 -10.31
C MET A 1 -33.25 -8.38 -8.84
N ARG A 2 -33.60 -9.37 -8.01
CA ARG A 2 -33.21 -9.43 -6.59
C ARG A 2 -32.53 -10.77 -6.33
N ILE A 3 -31.30 -10.73 -5.84
CA ILE A 3 -30.51 -11.90 -5.46
C ILE A 3 -30.30 -11.86 -3.93
N VAL A 4 -30.45 -12.99 -3.26
CA VAL A 4 -30.26 -13.12 -1.81
C VAL A 4 -29.21 -14.19 -1.55
N ILE A 5 -28.17 -13.83 -0.78
CA ILE A 5 -27.10 -14.74 -0.34
C ILE A 5 -27.21 -14.88 1.18
N GLU A 6 -27.53 -16.07 1.67
CA GLU A 6 -27.63 -16.34 3.12
C GLU A 6 -26.25 -16.73 3.68
N LEU A 7 -25.83 -16.05 4.73
CA LEU A 7 -24.53 -16.28 5.38
C LEU A 7 -24.70 -17.11 6.65
N ARG A 8 -23.66 -17.88 6.98
CA ARG A 8 -23.58 -18.59 8.26
C ARG A 8 -23.32 -17.61 9.40
N ARG A 9 -23.81 -17.91 10.61
CA ARG A 9 -23.81 -16.99 11.78
C ARG A 9 -22.43 -16.56 12.28
N ASP A 10 -21.39 -17.32 11.97
CA ASP A 10 -19.99 -17.14 12.36
C ASP A 10 -19.18 -16.29 11.36
N VAL A 11 -19.75 -15.93 10.21
CA VAL A 11 -19.04 -15.22 9.14
C VAL A 11 -19.33 -13.72 9.17
N ASN A 12 -18.28 -12.90 9.12
CA ASN A 12 -18.43 -11.45 8.96
C ASN A 12 -18.92 -11.11 7.53
N PRO A 13 -20.09 -10.46 7.36
CA PRO A 13 -20.66 -10.15 6.05
C PRO A 13 -19.76 -9.29 5.16
N HIS A 14 -19.00 -8.35 5.73
CA HIS A 14 -18.13 -7.46 4.95
C HIS A 14 -16.92 -8.21 4.35
N VAL A 15 -16.33 -9.13 5.13
CA VAL A 15 -15.24 -10.00 4.67
C VAL A 15 -15.72 -10.90 3.54
N MET A 16 -16.94 -11.46 3.65
CA MET A 16 -17.52 -12.28 2.59
C MET A 16 -17.84 -11.47 1.32
N LEU A 17 -18.37 -10.25 1.46
CA LEU A 17 -18.63 -9.35 0.34
C LEU A 17 -17.35 -9.03 -0.44
N ASN A 18 -16.26 -8.74 0.27
CA ASN A 18 -14.95 -8.48 -0.31
C ASN A 18 -14.40 -9.70 -1.07
N ASN A 19 -14.56 -10.90 -0.49
CA ASN A 19 -14.20 -12.15 -1.19
C ASN A 19 -15.06 -12.37 -2.44
N LEU A 20 -16.35 -12.03 -2.41
CA LEU A 20 -17.21 -12.11 -3.58
C LEU A 20 -16.73 -11.15 -4.67
N TYR A 21 -16.39 -9.91 -4.35
CA TYR A 21 -15.82 -8.99 -5.34
C TYR A 21 -14.51 -9.52 -5.93
N LYS A 22 -13.63 -10.12 -5.12
CA LYS A 22 -12.32 -10.63 -5.56
C LYS A 22 -12.40 -11.86 -6.47
N TYR A 23 -13.31 -12.79 -6.19
CA TYR A 23 -13.36 -14.10 -6.85
C TYR A 23 -14.53 -14.26 -7.82
N THR A 24 -15.44 -13.28 -7.93
CA THR A 24 -16.59 -13.35 -8.82
C THR A 24 -16.64 -12.19 -9.80
N GLN A 25 -17.51 -12.31 -10.81
CA GLN A 25 -17.72 -11.29 -11.84
C GLN A 25 -18.56 -10.09 -11.36
N LEU A 26 -18.82 -9.96 -10.06
CA LEU A 26 -19.47 -8.78 -9.48
C LEU A 26 -18.57 -7.54 -9.55
N GLN A 27 -17.24 -7.73 -9.57
CA GLN A 27 -16.27 -6.70 -9.87
C GLN A 27 -15.46 -7.12 -11.09
N GLN A 28 -15.41 -6.27 -12.12
CA GLN A 28 -14.67 -6.52 -13.34
C GLN A 28 -13.89 -5.27 -13.76
N SER A 29 -12.68 -5.48 -14.27
CA SER A 29 -11.94 -4.44 -14.97
C SER A 29 -12.43 -4.35 -16.41
N PHE A 30 -12.76 -3.15 -16.88
CA PHE A 30 -13.04 -2.89 -18.29
C PHE A 30 -11.88 -2.11 -18.92
N GLY A 31 -11.21 -2.72 -19.90
CA GLY A 31 -10.10 -2.11 -20.63
C GLY A 31 -10.58 -1.04 -21.60
N ILE A 32 -10.62 0.22 -21.18
CA ILE A 32 -11.01 1.34 -22.04
C ILE A 32 -9.88 1.65 -23.01
N ASN A 33 -10.15 1.53 -24.31
CA ASN A 33 -9.19 1.89 -25.36
C ASN A 33 -9.86 2.76 -26.43
N MET A 34 -9.46 4.03 -26.51
CA MET A 34 -10.03 5.02 -27.43
C MET A 34 -9.21 5.10 -28.73
N ILE A 35 -9.41 4.12 -29.61
CA ILE A 35 -8.83 4.12 -30.98
C ILE A 35 -9.91 4.47 -31.98
N ALA A 36 -9.64 5.43 -32.85
CA ALA A 36 -10.54 5.84 -33.93
C ALA A 36 -9.78 6.05 -35.25
N LEU A 37 -10.50 6.03 -36.37
CA LEU A 37 -9.95 6.38 -37.68
C LEU A 37 -10.01 7.89 -37.88
N VAL A 38 -8.86 8.56 -37.89
CA VAL A 38 -8.73 9.97 -38.23
C VAL A 38 -8.19 10.06 -39.64
N LYS A 39 -9.01 10.57 -40.58
CA LYS A 39 -8.65 10.67 -42.01
C LYS A 39 -8.17 9.32 -42.60
N GLY A 40 -8.81 8.22 -42.19
CA GLY A 40 -8.50 6.87 -42.67
C GLY A 40 -7.33 6.18 -41.98
N GLN A 41 -6.71 6.79 -40.96
CA GLN A 41 -5.61 6.19 -40.20
C GLN A 41 -6.02 5.91 -38.75
N PRO A 42 -5.68 4.73 -38.18
CA PRO A 42 -5.97 4.43 -36.79
C PRO A 42 -5.08 5.27 -35.87
N GLN A 43 -5.71 6.05 -34.99
CA GLN A 43 -5.04 6.90 -34.03
C GLN A 43 -5.66 6.73 -32.65
N MET A 44 -4.82 6.76 -31.62
CA MET A 44 -5.27 6.93 -30.23
C MET A 44 -5.74 8.36 -30.06
N VAL A 45 -7.01 8.53 -29.67
CA VAL A 45 -7.62 9.85 -29.48
C VAL A 45 -8.04 10.04 -28.03
N ASN A 46 -7.83 11.23 -27.50
CA ASN A 46 -8.43 11.61 -26.22
C ASN A 46 -9.84 12.19 -26.43
N LEU A 47 -10.58 12.43 -25.35
CA LEU A 47 -11.93 12.97 -25.41
C LEU A 47 -12.00 14.35 -26.10
N LYS A 48 -10.99 15.21 -25.89
CA LYS A 48 -10.93 16.54 -26.50
C LYS A 48 -10.78 16.45 -28.01
N ASP A 49 -9.89 15.58 -28.50
CA ASP A 49 -9.65 15.38 -29.92
C ASP A 49 -10.89 14.78 -30.59
N MET A 50 -11.56 13.83 -29.94
CA MET A 50 -12.81 13.25 -30.44
C MET A 50 -13.92 14.31 -30.60
N LEU A 51 -14.11 15.17 -29.59
CA LEU A 51 -15.08 16.27 -29.66
C LEU A 51 -14.72 17.31 -30.73
N LYS A 52 -13.42 17.59 -30.89
CA LYS A 52 -12.91 18.50 -31.93
C LYS A 52 -13.22 17.97 -33.33
N TYR A 53 -12.88 16.71 -33.61
CA TYR A 53 -13.16 16.10 -34.92
C TYR A 53 -14.66 16.00 -35.20
N TYR A 54 -15.48 15.71 -34.17
CA TYR A 54 -16.93 15.75 -34.31
C TYR A 54 -17.42 17.15 -34.71
N LEU A 55 -16.94 18.20 -34.04
CA LEU A 55 -17.34 19.57 -34.36
C LEU A 55 -16.88 20.00 -35.75
N GLU A 56 -15.65 19.67 -36.15
CA GLU A 56 -15.14 19.93 -37.50
C GLU A 56 -16.01 19.28 -38.57
N HIS A 57 -16.41 18.02 -38.36
CA HIS A 57 -17.33 17.32 -39.25
C HIS A 57 -18.72 18.00 -39.29
N GLN A 58 -19.27 18.41 -38.15
CA GLN A 58 -20.55 19.12 -38.12
C GLN A 58 -20.51 20.44 -38.87
N ILE A 59 -19.41 21.19 -38.78
CA ILE A 59 -19.23 22.43 -39.54
C ILE A 59 -19.22 22.15 -41.05
N GLU A 60 -18.54 21.09 -41.48
CA GLU A 60 -18.54 20.68 -42.89
C GLU A 60 -19.95 20.30 -43.35
N VAL A 61 -20.70 19.54 -42.55
CA VAL A 61 -22.08 19.14 -42.86
C VAL A 61 -22.99 20.35 -42.98
N VAL A 62 -22.95 21.28 -42.03
CA VAL A 62 -23.74 22.53 -42.08
C VAL A 62 -23.37 23.33 -43.33
N GLN A 63 -22.08 23.46 -43.63
CA GLN A 63 -21.63 24.19 -44.82
C GLN A 63 -22.15 23.56 -46.11
N ARG A 64 -22.05 22.23 -46.27
CA ARG A 64 -22.55 21.53 -47.46
C ARG A 64 -24.06 21.61 -47.59
N ARG A 65 -24.79 21.49 -46.48
CA ARG A 65 -26.25 21.65 -46.44
C ARG A 65 -26.66 23.05 -46.87
N THR A 66 -26.04 24.09 -46.30
CA THR A 66 -26.37 25.48 -46.63
C THR A 66 -25.99 25.84 -48.07
N ILE A 67 -24.90 25.31 -48.62
CA ILE A 67 -24.55 25.50 -50.05
C ILE A 67 -25.63 24.88 -50.94
N TYR A 68 -26.07 23.66 -50.63
CA TYR A 68 -27.15 23.00 -51.39
C TYR A 68 -28.45 23.81 -51.34
N ASP A 69 -28.83 24.30 -50.16
CA ASP A 69 -30.04 25.12 -50.00
C ASP A 69 -29.91 26.48 -50.69
N LEU A 70 -28.72 27.09 -50.69
CA LEU A 70 -28.41 28.33 -51.40
C LEU A 70 -28.53 28.14 -52.91
N GLU A 71 -27.89 27.13 -53.49
CA GLU A 71 -27.97 26.86 -54.95
C GLU A 71 -29.42 26.64 -55.40
N LYS A 72 -30.21 25.94 -54.59
CA LYS A 72 -31.63 25.71 -54.86
C LYS A 72 -32.45 27.01 -54.76
N ALA A 73 -32.18 27.84 -53.77
CA ALA A 73 -32.85 29.12 -53.59
C ALA A 73 -32.49 30.12 -54.70
N GLU A 74 -31.22 30.22 -55.09
CA GLU A 74 -30.75 31.08 -56.18
C GLU A 74 -31.34 30.65 -57.54
N ALA A 75 -31.37 29.35 -57.83
CA ALA A 75 -32.00 28.84 -59.04
C ALA A 75 -33.50 29.17 -59.09
N ARG A 76 -34.18 29.13 -57.93
CA ARG A 76 -35.60 29.49 -57.83
C ARG A 76 -35.82 30.99 -57.98
N GLN A 77 -35.02 31.81 -57.30
CA GLN A 77 -35.09 33.27 -57.38
C GLN A 77 -34.85 33.74 -58.80
N HIS A 78 -33.83 33.21 -59.49
CA HIS A 78 -33.55 33.53 -60.88
C HIS A 78 -34.76 33.30 -61.80
N ILE A 79 -35.51 32.21 -61.63
CA ILE A 79 -36.73 31.97 -62.41
C ILE A 79 -37.81 33.01 -62.08
N LEU A 80 -38.02 33.30 -60.80
CA LEU A 80 -39.05 34.25 -60.36
C LEU A 80 -38.74 35.69 -60.79
N ASP A 81 -37.47 36.12 -60.76
CA ASP A 81 -37.06 37.45 -61.23
C ASP A 81 -37.45 37.67 -62.71
N GLY A 82 -37.25 36.64 -63.54
CA GLY A 82 -37.68 36.69 -64.94
C GLY A 82 -39.21 36.77 -65.09
N LEU A 83 -39.95 36.04 -64.25
CA LEU A 83 -41.41 36.12 -64.22
C LEU A 83 -41.91 37.51 -63.78
N VAL A 84 -41.29 38.11 -62.76
CA VAL A 84 -41.66 39.46 -62.26
C VAL A 84 -41.41 40.52 -63.34
N ILE A 85 -40.27 40.48 -64.04
CA ILE A 85 -39.99 41.38 -65.17
C ILE A 85 -41.09 41.27 -66.24
N ALA A 86 -41.47 40.04 -66.61
CA ALA A 86 -42.52 39.81 -67.59
C ALA A 86 -43.92 40.22 -67.10
N LEU A 87 -44.21 40.11 -65.80
CA LEU A 87 -45.50 40.48 -65.22
C LEU A 87 -45.68 42.00 -65.12
N HIS A 88 -44.61 42.76 -64.86
CA HIS A 88 -44.66 44.22 -64.85
C HIS A 88 -44.88 44.85 -66.23
N ASP A 89 -44.49 44.16 -67.31
CA ASP A 89 -44.64 44.62 -68.69
C ASP A 89 -45.34 43.56 -69.57
N ILE A 90 -46.48 43.06 -69.07
CA ILE A 90 -47.15 41.89 -69.65
C ILE A 90 -47.70 42.13 -71.06
N ASP A 91 -48.22 43.33 -71.33
CA ASP A 91 -48.81 43.65 -72.63
C ASP A 91 -47.75 43.62 -73.73
N HIS A 92 -46.55 44.15 -73.46
CA HIS A 92 -45.43 44.13 -74.40
C HIS A 92 -44.85 42.71 -74.55
N ALA A 93 -44.74 41.95 -73.46
CA ALA A 93 -44.32 40.55 -73.51
C ALA A 93 -45.27 39.69 -74.37
N ILE A 94 -46.59 39.88 -74.23
CA ILE A 94 -47.60 39.20 -75.06
C ILE A 94 -47.49 39.62 -76.54
N GLU A 95 -47.24 40.90 -76.80
CA GLU A 95 -47.07 41.41 -78.16
C GLU A 95 -45.87 40.73 -78.86
N ILE A 96 -44.73 40.64 -78.18
CA ILE A 96 -43.52 39.94 -78.68
C ILE A 96 -43.84 38.46 -78.96
N ILE A 97 -44.57 37.79 -78.08
CA ILE A 97 -44.94 36.38 -78.27
C ILE A 97 -45.88 36.21 -79.48
N LYS A 98 -46.81 37.15 -79.71
CA LYS A 98 -47.77 37.09 -80.84
C LYS A 98 -47.17 37.47 -82.19
N GLN A 99 -46.11 38.30 -82.21
CA GLN A 99 -45.44 38.73 -83.44
C GLN A 99 -44.55 37.64 -84.06
N ASN A 100 -44.03 36.72 -83.24
CA ASN A 100 -43.15 35.63 -83.67
C ASN A 100 -43.94 34.36 -84.04
N ARG A 101 -43.42 33.56 -84.99
CA ARG A 101 -44.16 32.40 -85.54
C ARG A 101 -43.91 31.10 -84.79
N THR A 102 -42.76 30.98 -84.14
CA THR A 102 -42.36 29.78 -83.38
C THR A 102 -42.00 30.12 -81.94
N GLY A 103 -42.11 29.12 -81.05
CA GLY A 103 -41.75 29.27 -79.63
C GLY A 103 -40.26 29.55 -79.40
N GLU A 104 -39.39 29.08 -80.30
CA GLU A 104 -37.95 29.38 -80.24
C GLU A 104 -37.65 30.83 -80.62
N GLU A 105 -38.28 31.35 -81.70
CA GLU A 105 -38.17 32.76 -82.08
C GLU A 105 -38.71 33.70 -80.98
N ALA A 106 -39.84 33.34 -80.36
CA ALA A 106 -40.42 34.11 -79.25
C ALA A 106 -39.51 34.11 -78.01
N ARG A 107 -38.87 32.97 -77.70
CA ARG A 107 -37.89 32.85 -76.62
C ARG A 107 -36.70 33.78 -76.86
N ASP A 108 -36.10 33.71 -78.04
CA ASP A 108 -34.90 34.48 -78.38
C ASP A 108 -35.20 36.00 -78.41
N ALA A 109 -36.40 36.38 -78.84
CA ALA A 109 -36.88 37.77 -78.76
C ALA A 109 -37.06 38.25 -77.30
N LEU A 110 -37.64 37.44 -76.42
CA LEU A 110 -37.78 37.77 -74.99
C LEU A 110 -36.41 37.90 -74.29
N ILE A 111 -35.46 37.03 -74.64
CA ILE A 111 -34.07 37.10 -74.19
C ILE A 111 -33.43 38.43 -74.60
N ALA A 112 -33.55 38.81 -75.87
CA ALA A 112 -32.94 40.03 -76.38
C ALA A 112 -33.55 41.31 -75.80
N THR A 113 -34.88 41.34 -75.61
CA THR A 113 -35.59 42.55 -75.14
C THR A 113 -35.42 42.79 -73.65
N TYR A 114 -35.56 41.75 -72.83
CA TYR A 114 -35.54 41.86 -71.36
C TYR A 114 -34.22 41.41 -70.73
N ASN A 115 -33.21 41.07 -71.55
CA ASN A 115 -31.91 40.55 -71.12
C ASN A 115 -32.03 39.34 -70.17
N LEU A 116 -32.91 38.40 -70.54
CA LEU A 116 -33.24 37.22 -69.75
C LEU A 116 -32.35 36.03 -70.12
N SER A 117 -32.21 35.07 -69.20
CA SER A 117 -31.63 33.76 -69.51
C SER A 117 -32.60 32.87 -70.29
N GLU A 118 -32.07 31.83 -70.94
CA GLU A 118 -32.89 30.83 -71.64
C GLU A 118 -33.91 30.15 -70.72
N ILE A 119 -33.53 29.88 -69.46
CA ILE A 119 -34.38 29.22 -68.47
C ILE A 119 -35.53 30.13 -68.05
N GLN A 120 -35.26 31.43 -67.84
CA GLN A 120 -36.29 32.43 -67.52
C GLN A 120 -37.26 32.62 -68.69
N ALA A 121 -36.75 32.78 -69.91
CA ALA A 121 -37.59 32.95 -71.09
C ALA A 121 -38.51 31.74 -71.34
N ARG A 122 -38.01 30.51 -71.15
CA ARG A 122 -38.84 29.31 -71.19
C ARG A 122 -39.89 29.30 -70.08
N ALA A 123 -39.53 29.67 -68.85
CA ALA A 123 -40.47 29.74 -67.74
C ALA A 123 -41.61 30.77 -67.97
N ILE A 124 -41.33 31.88 -68.67
CA ILE A 124 -42.34 32.86 -69.08
C ILE A 124 -43.28 32.27 -70.13
N LEU A 125 -42.75 31.56 -71.13
CA LEU A 125 -43.57 30.91 -72.16
C LEU A 125 -44.46 29.79 -71.59
N ASP A 126 -43.98 29.07 -70.57
CA ASP A 126 -44.72 28.02 -69.88
C ASP A 126 -45.74 28.56 -68.85
N MET A 127 -45.84 29.89 -68.71
CA MET A 127 -46.77 30.52 -67.77
C MET A 127 -48.23 30.28 -68.16
N ARG A 128 -49.08 30.02 -67.15
CA ARG A 128 -50.54 29.91 -67.32
C ARG A 128 -51.20 31.27 -67.12
N LEU A 129 -52.21 31.59 -67.94
CA LEU A 129 -52.97 32.86 -67.85
C LEU A 129 -53.55 33.15 -66.46
N GLN A 130 -53.84 32.12 -65.65
CA GLN A 130 -54.32 32.29 -64.27
C GLN A 130 -53.31 33.06 -63.36
N ARG A 131 -52.01 32.99 -63.67
CA ARG A 131 -50.97 33.69 -62.91
C ARG A 131 -50.97 35.20 -63.08
N LEU A 132 -51.77 35.72 -64.01
CA LEU A 132 -51.95 37.16 -64.25
C LEU A 132 -52.96 37.80 -63.29
N THR A 133 -53.60 37.02 -62.41
CA THR A 133 -54.48 37.58 -61.38
C THR A 133 -53.66 38.31 -60.33
N GLY A 134 -54.16 39.45 -59.82
CA GLY A 134 -53.42 40.28 -58.86
C GLY A 134 -52.92 39.52 -57.63
N MET A 135 -53.74 38.61 -57.08
CA MET A 135 -53.33 37.76 -55.95
C MET A 135 -52.18 36.80 -56.27
N GLU A 136 -52.04 36.33 -57.51
CA GLU A 136 -50.92 35.44 -57.88
C GLU A 136 -49.64 36.24 -58.12
N ILE A 137 -49.74 37.49 -58.59
CA ILE A 137 -48.62 38.41 -58.71
C ILE A 137 -48.07 38.75 -57.32
N GLU A 138 -48.95 39.15 -56.38
CA GLU A 138 -48.57 39.45 -54.99
C GLU A 138 -47.89 38.24 -54.31
N LYS A 139 -48.36 37.01 -54.57
CA LYS A 139 -47.71 35.79 -54.05
C LYS A 139 -46.30 35.58 -54.62
N ILE A 140 -46.10 35.86 -55.91
CA ILE A 140 -44.79 35.73 -56.56
C ILE A 140 -43.84 36.78 -55.99
N GLU A 141 -44.28 38.02 -55.83
CA GLU A 141 -43.48 39.09 -55.23
C GLU A 141 -43.10 38.75 -53.78
N ALA A 142 -44.06 38.24 -52.98
CA ALA A 142 -43.79 37.78 -51.61
C ALA A 142 -42.82 36.59 -51.57
N GLU A 143 -42.92 35.64 -52.51
CA GLU A 143 -41.99 34.50 -52.62
C GLU A 143 -40.57 34.98 -52.95
N VAL A 144 -40.43 35.99 -53.84
CA VAL A 144 -39.14 36.60 -54.17
C VAL A 144 -38.53 37.31 -52.97
N GLU A 145 -39.33 38.08 -52.22
CA GLU A 145 -38.87 38.77 -51.02
C GLU A 145 -38.39 37.75 -49.97
N GLU A 146 -39.18 36.71 -49.69
CA GLU A 146 -38.81 35.65 -48.74
C GLU A 146 -37.53 34.92 -49.16
N LEU A 147 -37.40 34.58 -50.45
CA LEU A 147 -36.19 33.93 -50.97
C LEU A 147 -34.97 34.85 -50.89
N SER A 148 -35.12 36.14 -51.16
CA SER A 148 -34.03 37.11 -51.07
C SER A 148 -33.48 37.21 -49.63
N MET A 149 -34.36 37.17 -48.62
CA MET A 149 -34.00 37.13 -47.21
C MET A 149 -33.25 35.84 -46.87
N LYS A 150 -33.75 34.68 -47.33
CA LYS A 150 -33.11 33.38 -47.11
C LYS A 150 -31.74 33.28 -47.75
N ILE A 151 -31.58 33.75 -48.98
CA ILE A 151 -30.30 33.75 -49.71
C ILE A 151 -29.27 34.61 -48.98
N THR A 152 -29.70 35.77 -48.45
CA THR A 152 -28.83 36.64 -47.65
C THR A 152 -28.38 35.93 -46.37
N ASP A 153 -29.30 35.30 -45.64
CA ASP A 153 -28.97 34.53 -44.44
C ASP A 153 -28.05 33.32 -44.75
N TYR A 154 -28.31 32.58 -45.83
CA TYR A 154 -27.44 31.48 -46.26
C TYR A 154 -26.02 31.94 -46.60
N ARG A 155 -25.87 33.07 -47.31
CA ARG A 155 -24.55 33.66 -47.59
C ARG A 155 -23.84 34.12 -46.31
N GLU A 156 -24.58 34.66 -45.35
CA GLU A 156 -24.04 35.00 -44.02
C GLU A 156 -23.57 33.75 -43.26
N ILE A 157 -24.36 32.68 -43.24
CA ILE A 157 -24.00 31.40 -42.60
C ILE A 157 -22.74 30.80 -43.23
N ILE A 158 -22.61 30.83 -44.56
CA ILE A 158 -21.44 30.26 -45.24
C ILE A 158 -20.16 31.04 -44.88
N SER A 159 -20.25 32.37 -44.88
CA SER A 159 -19.10 33.27 -44.66
C SER A 159 -18.66 33.37 -43.20
N SER A 160 -19.58 33.31 -42.24
CA SER A 160 -19.28 33.45 -40.82
C SER A 160 -19.10 32.09 -40.12
N HIS A 161 -17.91 31.87 -39.54
CA HIS A 161 -17.65 30.69 -38.73
C HIS A 161 -18.50 30.67 -37.45
N ASP A 162 -18.62 31.81 -36.78
CA ASP A 162 -19.35 31.92 -35.51
C ASP A 162 -20.84 31.61 -35.68
N ARG A 163 -21.41 31.99 -36.83
CA ARG A 163 -22.80 31.67 -37.18
C ARG A 163 -23.03 30.18 -37.37
N LYS A 164 -22.08 29.45 -37.97
CA LYS A 164 -22.16 27.98 -38.08
C LYS A 164 -22.12 27.33 -36.70
N VAL A 165 -21.25 27.82 -35.81
CA VAL A 165 -21.16 27.32 -34.43
C VAL A 165 -22.43 27.60 -33.63
N SER A 166 -23.07 28.76 -33.80
CA SER A 166 -24.34 29.06 -33.12
C SER A 166 -25.46 28.12 -33.54
N ILE A 167 -25.57 27.84 -34.85
CA ILE A 167 -26.56 26.88 -35.38
C ILE A 167 -26.32 25.49 -34.79
N ILE A 168 -25.07 25.00 -34.79
CA ILE A 168 -24.73 23.69 -34.22
C ILE A 168 -25.10 23.64 -32.73
N LYS A 169 -24.87 24.72 -31.97
CA LYS A 169 -25.23 24.79 -30.56
C LYS A 169 -26.74 24.70 -30.34
N GLU A 170 -27.53 25.35 -31.19
CA GLU A 170 -29.01 25.27 -31.15
C GLU A 170 -29.49 23.85 -31.48
N GLU A 171 -28.97 23.25 -32.55
CA GLU A 171 -29.30 21.88 -32.96
C GLU A 171 -28.92 20.85 -31.87
N LEU A 172 -27.75 20.99 -31.24
CA LEU A 172 -27.34 20.14 -30.12
C LEU A 172 -28.24 20.33 -28.89
N SER A 173 -28.72 21.56 -28.64
CA SER A 173 -29.64 21.84 -27.55
C SER A 173 -31.02 21.21 -27.78
N GLN A 174 -31.51 21.26 -29.02
CA GLN A 174 -32.74 20.57 -29.42
C GLN A 174 -32.59 19.05 -29.31
N THR A 175 -31.46 18.51 -29.77
CA THR A 175 -31.15 17.07 -29.66
C THR A 175 -31.11 16.63 -28.20
N ARG A 176 -30.47 17.42 -27.32
CA ARG A 176 -30.48 17.17 -25.88
C ARG A 176 -31.91 17.15 -25.34
N ALA A 177 -32.76 18.12 -25.71
CA ALA A 177 -34.13 18.17 -25.22
C ALA A 177 -34.97 16.95 -25.69
N ALA A 178 -34.74 16.46 -26.91
CA ALA A 178 -35.47 15.33 -27.47
C ALA A 178 -35.01 13.96 -26.91
N TYR A 179 -33.72 13.79 -26.64
CA TYR A 179 -33.12 12.47 -26.32
C TYR A 179 -32.48 12.38 -24.93
N TYR A 180 -32.73 13.33 -24.03
CA TYR A 180 -32.17 13.29 -22.69
C TYR A 180 -32.72 12.12 -21.86
N GLN A 181 -31.81 11.36 -21.26
CA GLN A 181 -32.11 10.35 -20.25
C GLN A 181 -31.24 10.61 -19.01
N PRO A 182 -31.78 10.44 -17.79
CA PRO A 182 -30.99 10.55 -16.58
C PRO A 182 -29.92 9.45 -16.54
N ARG A 183 -28.82 9.72 -15.84
CA ARG A 183 -27.73 8.75 -15.67
C ARG A 183 -28.21 7.57 -14.82
N GLU A 184 -28.01 6.35 -15.32
CA GLU A 184 -28.32 5.11 -14.59
C GLU A 184 -27.20 4.67 -13.64
N SER A 185 -25.94 4.90 -14.02
CA SER A 185 -24.77 4.54 -13.21
C SER A 185 -24.46 5.59 -12.13
N GLU A 186 -24.03 5.16 -10.96
CA GLU A 186 -23.44 6.04 -9.94
C GLU A 186 -21.91 5.93 -9.97
N ILE A 187 -21.20 7.05 -9.77
CA ILE A 187 -19.73 7.05 -9.62
C ILE A 187 -19.42 7.42 -8.17
N ASN A 188 -19.04 6.43 -7.38
CA ASN A 188 -18.55 6.65 -6.03
C ASN A 188 -17.03 6.89 -6.05
N LEU A 189 -16.59 8.07 -5.62
CA LEU A 189 -15.17 8.46 -5.57
C LEU A 189 -14.53 8.20 -4.20
N HIS A 190 -15.29 7.69 -3.22
CA HIS A 190 -14.84 7.51 -1.83
C HIS A 190 -14.72 6.03 -1.44
N GLU A 191 -15.24 5.11 -2.26
CA GLU A 191 -15.02 3.69 -2.11
C GLU A 191 -13.70 3.31 -2.78
N ASP A 192 -12.65 3.16 -1.97
CA ASP A 192 -11.40 2.58 -2.42
C ASP A 192 -11.62 1.07 -2.60
N LEU A 193 -11.94 0.66 -3.83
CA LEU A 193 -12.19 -0.74 -4.19
C LEU A 193 -10.91 -1.59 -4.26
N SER A 194 -9.76 -1.01 -3.92
CA SER A 194 -8.52 -1.74 -3.73
C SER A 194 -8.57 -2.48 -2.39
N ILE A 195 -9.18 -3.67 -2.39
CA ILE A 195 -9.17 -4.53 -1.20
C ILE A 195 -7.72 -4.97 -0.96
N GLU A 196 -7.03 -4.30 -0.04
CA GLU A 196 -5.81 -4.85 0.53
C GLU A 196 -6.19 -6.05 1.40
N ASN A 197 -5.45 -7.15 1.31
CA ASN A 197 -5.74 -8.34 2.14
C ASN A 197 -5.71 -8.04 3.65
N GLU A 198 -5.16 -6.89 4.03
CA GLU A 198 -5.09 -6.33 5.37
C GLU A 198 -6.48 -6.03 5.96
N ASP A 199 -7.42 -5.48 5.17
CA ASP A 199 -8.77 -5.11 5.65
C ASP A 199 -9.65 -6.33 6.00
N LEU A 200 -9.23 -7.54 5.63
CA LEU A 200 -9.89 -8.79 5.98
C LEU A 200 -9.46 -9.32 7.36
N ILE A 201 -8.41 -8.74 7.96
CA ILE A 201 -7.79 -9.21 9.20
C ILE A 201 -8.24 -8.28 10.34
N PRO A 202 -8.70 -8.80 11.49
CA PRO A 202 -9.09 -7.96 12.61
C PRO A 202 -7.87 -7.30 13.27
N VAL A 203 -8.03 -6.03 13.67
CA VAL A 203 -7.04 -5.30 14.46
C VAL A 203 -7.04 -5.83 15.89
N GLU A 204 -6.11 -6.74 16.19
CA GLU A 204 -5.89 -7.28 17.54
C GLU A 204 -4.56 -6.83 18.14
N ASP A 205 -4.53 -6.64 19.46
CA ASP A 205 -3.28 -6.45 20.21
C ASP A 205 -2.57 -7.80 20.37
N VAL A 206 -1.31 -7.83 19.97
CA VAL A 206 -0.45 -9.00 19.92
C VAL A 206 0.91 -8.72 20.53
N ILE A 207 1.56 -9.79 21.00
CA ILE A 207 2.93 -9.79 21.48
C ILE A 207 3.77 -10.51 20.44
N ILE A 208 4.82 -9.84 19.95
CA ILE A 208 5.81 -10.46 19.07
C ILE A 208 7.03 -10.79 19.90
N THR A 209 7.51 -12.02 19.75
CA THR A 209 8.74 -12.50 20.38
C THR A 209 9.73 -12.96 19.33
N VAL A 210 10.98 -12.54 19.47
CA VAL A 210 12.12 -13.05 18.70
C VAL A 210 13.11 -13.70 19.67
N THR A 211 13.50 -14.94 19.39
CA THR A 211 14.51 -15.66 20.18
C THR A 211 15.93 -15.41 19.68
N ASN A 212 16.92 -15.70 20.51
CA ASN A 212 18.35 -15.57 20.16
C ASN A 212 18.74 -16.41 18.92
N ASN A 213 18.06 -17.55 18.70
CA ASN A 213 18.25 -18.38 17.50
C ASN A 213 17.51 -17.86 16.27
N GLY A 214 16.89 -16.67 16.35
CA GLY A 214 16.20 -16.03 15.24
C GLY A 214 14.82 -16.61 14.94
N TYR A 215 14.15 -17.25 15.90
CA TYR A 215 12.75 -17.66 15.72
C TYR A 215 11.80 -16.54 16.09
N ILE A 216 10.82 -16.26 15.24
CA ILE A 216 9.81 -15.24 15.44
C ILE A 216 8.40 -15.84 15.48
N LYS A 217 7.58 -15.33 16.39
CA LYS A 217 6.16 -15.66 16.52
C LYS A 217 5.36 -14.48 17.07
N ARG A 218 4.07 -14.44 16.72
CA ARG A 218 3.07 -13.57 17.36
C ARG A 218 2.19 -14.38 18.31
N MET A 219 1.77 -13.76 19.41
CA MET A 219 0.87 -14.35 20.41
C MET A 219 -0.21 -13.31 20.76
N LYS A 220 -1.45 -13.73 20.98
CA LYS A 220 -2.50 -12.82 21.47
C LYS A 220 -2.24 -12.40 22.92
N VAL A 221 -2.58 -11.16 23.28
CA VAL A 221 -2.35 -10.60 24.62
C VAL A 221 -3.10 -11.36 25.73
N ASP A 222 -4.24 -11.99 25.43
CA ASP A 222 -5.00 -12.75 26.42
C ASP A 222 -4.25 -13.97 26.99
N HIS A 223 -3.24 -14.48 26.28
CA HIS A 223 -2.34 -15.52 26.82
C HIS A 223 -1.33 -14.99 27.85
N TYR A 224 -1.29 -13.67 28.10
CA TYR A 224 -0.34 -13.01 28.98
C TYR A 224 -1.00 -12.32 30.20
N LYS A 225 -2.32 -12.44 30.38
CA LYS A 225 -3.00 -11.82 31.53
C LYS A 225 -2.46 -12.34 32.86
N THR A 226 -1.99 -11.39 33.68
CA THR A 226 -1.60 -11.56 35.08
C THR A 226 -2.76 -12.10 35.90
N GLN A 227 -2.56 -13.23 36.57
CA GLN A 227 -3.49 -13.72 37.59
C GLN A 227 -3.31 -12.89 38.87
N ASN A 228 -4.41 -12.44 39.49
CA ASN A 228 -4.38 -11.76 40.78
C ASN A 228 -3.91 -12.71 41.89
N ARG A 229 -3.24 -12.12 42.90
CA ARG A 229 -2.70 -12.75 44.12
C ARG A 229 -3.55 -13.94 44.62
N GLY A 230 -2.92 -15.12 44.70
CA GLY A 230 -3.43 -16.29 45.42
C GLY A 230 -3.80 -17.52 44.59
N GLY A 231 -3.49 -17.57 43.29
CA GLY A 231 -3.62 -18.77 42.45
C GLY A 231 -2.33 -19.57 42.41
N VAL A 232 -2.43 -20.91 42.49
CA VAL A 232 -1.29 -21.85 42.39
C VAL A 232 -0.64 -21.72 40.99
N GLY A 233 0.65 -21.40 40.97
CA GLY A 233 1.40 -20.93 39.82
C GLY A 233 1.38 -21.85 38.59
N MET A 234 1.25 -21.24 37.40
CA MET A 234 1.25 -21.93 36.12
C MET A 234 2.67 -21.94 35.51
N SER A 235 3.19 -23.14 35.28
CA SER A 235 4.53 -23.45 34.76
C SER A 235 4.95 -22.60 33.54
N GLY A 236 6.18 -22.06 33.64
CA GLY A 236 6.83 -21.20 32.67
C GLY A 236 6.99 -21.78 31.26
N ILE A 237 7.38 -20.94 30.31
CA ILE A 237 7.85 -21.38 28.98
C ILE A 237 8.98 -22.39 29.23
N LYS A 238 8.79 -23.67 28.90
CA LYS A 238 9.89 -24.62 28.84
C LYS A 238 10.80 -24.22 27.70
N VAL A 239 11.79 -23.39 28.01
CA VAL A 239 12.94 -23.12 27.17
C VAL A 239 13.69 -24.44 27.06
N HIS A 240 13.75 -25.01 25.85
CA HIS A 240 14.71 -26.07 25.58
C HIS A 240 16.11 -25.48 25.73
N GLU A 241 17.02 -26.25 26.33
CA GLU A 241 18.40 -25.88 26.62
C GLU A 241 19.01 -25.07 25.44
N ASP A 242 19.37 -23.81 25.70
CA ASP A 242 20.00 -22.79 24.82
C ASP A 242 19.11 -21.78 24.03
N ASP A 243 17.77 -21.75 24.12
CA ASP A 243 16.94 -20.79 23.34
C ASP A 243 16.06 -19.85 24.20
N TYR A 244 16.51 -18.62 24.45
CA TYR A 244 15.75 -17.61 25.19
C TYR A 244 15.21 -16.49 24.28
N VAL A 245 14.15 -15.81 24.76
CA VAL A 245 13.55 -14.65 24.07
C VAL A 245 14.47 -13.44 24.24
N GLU A 246 14.98 -12.91 23.13
CA GLU A 246 15.87 -11.75 23.10
C GLU A 246 15.09 -10.44 22.93
N HIS A 247 14.04 -10.46 22.11
CA HIS A 247 13.17 -9.30 21.88
C HIS A 247 11.71 -9.67 22.16
N ILE A 248 11.05 -8.85 22.97
CA ILE A 248 9.62 -8.92 23.23
C ILE A 248 9.03 -7.53 23.05
N LEU A 249 7.94 -7.43 22.29
CA LEU A 249 7.27 -6.16 22.07
C LEU A 249 5.76 -6.36 21.93
N MET A 250 5.00 -5.48 22.58
CA MET A 250 3.54 -5.43 22.47
C MET A 250 3.15 -4.43 21.38
N THR A 251 2.26 -4.83 20.47
CA THR A 251 1.92 -4.08 19.26
C THR A 251 0.60 -4.57 18.66
N SER A 252 0.14 -3.97 17.58
CA SER A 252 -1.02 -4.44 16.84
C SER A 252 -0.65 -5.33 15.65
N THR A 253 -1.57 -6.20 15.28
CA THR A 253 -1.54 -6.94 14.00
C THR A 253 -1.29 -6.07 12.76
N HIS A 254 -1.76 -4.82 12.76
CA HIS A 254 -1.66 -3.90 11.64
C HIS A 254 -0.46 -2.96 11.71
N ASP A 255 0.27 -2.96 12.83
CA ASP A 255 1.46 -2.14 12.96
C ASP A 255 2.56 -2.65 12.04
N TYR A 256 3.41 -1.73 11.59
CA TYR A 256 4.58 -2.07 10.80
C TYR A 256 5.73 -2.42 11.73
N HIS A 257 6.44 -3.48 11.38
CA HIS A 257 7.61 -3.92 12.11
C HIS A 257 8.86 -3.75 11.27
N LEU A 258 9.84 -3.03 11.82
CA LEU A 258 11.13 -2.79 11.19
C LEU A 258 12.19 -3.68 11.85
N PHE A 259 12.88 -4.44 11.01
CA PHE A 259 13.95 -5.36 11.40
C PHE A 259 15.27 -4.84 10.88
N PHE A 260 16.23 -4.60 11.78
CA PHE A 260 17.54 -4.04 11.45
C PHE A 260 18.63 -5.08 11.54
N THR A 261 19.48 -5.17 10.52
CA THR A 261 20.59 -6.14 10.48
C THR A 261 21.93 -5.52 10.86
N ASN A 262 22.89 -6.35 11.25
CA ASN A 262 24.28 -5.98 11.55
C ASN A 262 24.95 -5.18 10.41
N LYS A 263 24.62 -5.48 9.14
CA LYS A 263 25.11 -4.75 7.95
C LYS A 263 24.41 -3.41 7.69
N GLY A 264 23.47 -3.01 8.55
CA GLY A 264 22.78 -1.72 8.44
C GLY A 264 21.67 -1.69 7.41
N ARG A 265 21.05 -2.83 7.08
CA ARG A 265 19.82 -2.91 6.28
C ARG A 265 18.59 -2.92 7.18
N VAL A 266 17.46 -2.51 6.61
CA VAL A 266 16.15 -2.61 7.25
C VAL A 266 15.17 -3.33 6.35
N TYR A 267 14.37 -4.19 6.99
CA TYR A 267 13.27 -4.91 6.38
C TYR A 267 11.97 -4.54 7.08
N LYS A 268 10.84 -4.66 6.38
CA LYS A 268 9.51 -4.28 6.87
C LYS A 268 8.53 -5.42 6.66
N ILE A 269 7.85 -5.82 7.71
CA ILE A 269 6.70 -6.74 7.65
C ILE A 269 5.57 -6.23 8.55
N LYS A 270 4.35 -6.64 8.26
CA LYS A 270 3.18 -6.35 9.10
C LYS A 270 3.04 -7.38 10.21
N GLY A 271 2.45 -6.99 11.34
CA GLY A 271 2.22 -7.88 12.47
C GLY A 271 1.42 -9.15 12.12
N TYR A 272 0.48 -9.08 11.17
CA TYR A 272 -0.32 -10.22 10.74
C TYR A 272 0.42 -11.23 9.86
N GLN A 273 1.54 -10.84 9.23
CA GLN A 273 2.35 -11.74 8.40
C GLN A 273 3.20 -12.69 9.26
N ILE A 274 3.37 -12.36 10.54
CA ILE A 274 4.10 -13.18 11.50
C ILE A 274 3.20 -14.34 11.92
N PRO A 275 3.71 -15.59 11.93
CA PRO A 275 2.91 -16.75 12.31
C PRO A 275 2.42 -16.66 13.75
N GLU A 276 1.14 -16.99 13.95
CA GLU A 276 0.59 -17.18 15.29
C GLU A 276 1.13 -18.47 15.90
N GLY A 277 1.63 -18.38 17.12
CA GLY A 277 2.22 -19.51 17.83
C GLY A 277 1.78 -19.56 19.29
N SER A 278 1.72 -20.76 19.86
CA SER A 278 1.50 -20.92 21.29
C SER A 278 2.76 -20.49 22.08
N ARG A 279 2.58 -20.23 23.38
CA ARG A 279 3.68 -19.92 24.31
C ARG A 279 4.81 -20.96 24.29
N GLN A 280 4.47 -22.24 24.08
CA GLN A 280 5.43 -23.37 24.02
C GLN A 280 6.04 -23.61 22.63
N SER A 281 5.44 -23.08 21.56
CA SER A 281 5.95 -23.27 20.20
C SER A 281 7.23 -22.45 19.96
N LYS A 282 8.16 -22.98 19.15
CA LYS A 282 9.40 -22.27 18.79
C LYS A 282 9.14 -21.09 17.84
N GLY A 283 8.11 -21.16 16.99
CA GLY A 283 7.85 -20.17 15.95
C GLY A 283 8.52 -20.53 14.61
N LEU A 284 8.58 -19.58 13.68
CA LEU A 284 9.28 -19.76 12.39
C LEU A 284 10.64 -19.05 12.42
N PRO A 285 11.67 -19.60 11.76
CA PRO A 285 12.92 -18.88 11.53
C PRO A 285 12.67 -17.56 10.78
N ILE A 286 13.24 -16.46 11.27
CA ILE A 286 13.08 -15.13 10.68
C ILE A 286 13.60 -15.04 9.25
N VAL A 287 14.63 -15.84 8.93
CA VAL A 287 15.21 -15.97 7.58
C VAL A 287 14.23 -16.53 6.54
N ASN A 288 13.14 -17.16 6.96
CA ASN A 288 12.08 -17.62 6.05
C ASN A 288 11.09 -16.51 5.70
N LEU A 289 11.03 -15.45 6.51
CA LEU A 289 10.12 -14.31 6.32
C LEU A 289 10.84 -13.12 5.68
N LEU A 290 12.15 -12.99 5.92
CA LEU A 290 12.98 -11.89 5.47
C LEU A 290 14.18 -12.45 4.70
N ASP A 291 14.42 -11.93 3.50
CA ASP A 291 15.53 -12.34 2.63
C ASP A 291 16.87 -11.77 3.13
N PHE A 292 17.45 -12.41 4.14
CA PHE A 292 18.78 -12.06 4.67
C PHE A 292 19.90 -12.62 3.78
N ASP A 293 21.00 -11.87 3.65
CA ASP A 293 22.24 -12.40 3.07
C ASP A 293 22.93 -13.36 4.05
N SER A 294 23.82 -14.22 3.56
CA SER A 294 24.45 -15.30 4.36
C SER A 294 25.22 -14.87 5.62
N ASP A 295 25.65 -13.59 5.70
CA ASP A 295 26.33 -13.03 6.88
C ASP A 295 25.51 -11.95 7.61
N GLU A 296 24.21 -11.85 7.31
CA GLU A 296 23.30 -10.91 7.98
C GLU A 296 22.65 -11.54 9.21
N THR A 297 22.76 -10.85 10.34
CA THR A 297 22.08 -11.21 11.58
C THR A 297 21.19 -10.07 12.04
N LEU A 298 20.08 -10.41 12.69
CA LEU A 298 19.19 -9.42 13.30
C LEU A 298 19.89 -8.78 14.51
N THR A 299 19.81 -7.46 14.62
CA THR A 299 20.39 -6.70 15.74
C THR A 299 19.34 -5.99 16.58
N SER A 300 18.28 -5.51 15.94
CA SER A 300 17.23 -4.78 16.63
C SER A 300 15.92 -4.88 15.88
N PHE A 301 14.84 -4.82 16.65
CA PHE A 301 13.46 -4.87 16.19
C PHE A 301 12.68 -3.71 16.81
N THR A 302 11.86 -3.02 16.02
CA THR A 302 10.95 -1.95 16.50
C THR A 302 9.63 -2.01 15.75
N SER A 303 8.55 -1.59 16.42
CA SER A 303 7.24 -1.35 15.78
C SER A 303 7.07 0.13 15.46
N VAL A 304 6.31 0.40 14.40
CA VAL A 304 5.92 1.74 13.95
C VAL A 304 4.44 1.68 13.57
N LYS A 305 3.65 2.58 14.15
CA LYS A 305 2.21 2.68 13.84
C LYS A 305 1.98 3.51 12.58
N ASN A 306 2.55 4.72 12.59
CA ASN A 306 2.42 5.66 11.48
C ASN A 306 3.80 6.17 11.05
N PHE A 307 4.03 6.24 9.74
CA PHE A 307 5.27 6.80 9.18
C PHE A 307 5.20 8.32 8.96
N GLU A 308 4.03 8.94 9.16
CA GLU A 308 3.80 10.36 8.94
C GLU A 308 4.11 11.23 10.18
N ASP A 309 4.43 10.63 11.32
CA ASP A 309 4.80 11.39 12.52
C ASP A 309 6.16 12.08 12.34
N GLU A 310 6.13 13.40 12.16
CA GLU A 310 7.32 14.24 11.96
C GLU A 310 8.24 14.30 13.20
N ASN A 311 7.71 13.94 14.37
CA ASN A 311 8.43 13.97 15.64
C ASN A 311 9.10 12.64 16.00
N GLU A 312 8.89 11.57 15.23
CA GLU A 312 9.53 10.27 15.48
C GLU A 312 10.81 10.09 14.64
N PHE A 313 11.89 9.77 15.33
CA PHE A 313 13.20 9.54 14.75
C PHE A 313 13.71 8.15 15.11
N LEU A 314 14.40 7.51 14.16
CA LEU A 314 15.17 6.32 14.41
C LEU A 314 16.64 6.70 14.63
N THR A 315 17.12 6.40 15.83
CA THR A 315 18.51 6.61 16.22
C THR A 315 19.29 5.29 16.09
N PHE A 316 20.25 5.29 15.18
CA PHE A 316 21.16 4.19 14.87
C PHE A 316 22.48 4.40 15.61
N ILE A 317 23.00 3.33 16.22
CA ILE A 317 24.31 3.34 16.87
C ILE A 317 25.14 2.16 16.36
N THR A 318 26.39 2.43 15.99
CA THR A 318 27.35 1.41 15.54
C THR A 318 28.35 1.03 16.63
N LYS A 319 28.97 -0.15 16.49
CA LYS A 319 30.01 -0.63 17.41
C LYS A 319 31.22 0.32 17.46
N ARG A 320 31.53 1.03 16.37
CA ARG A 320 32.61 2.04 16.34
C ARG A 320 32.21 3.40 16.91
N GLY A 321 31.04 3.54 17.54
CA GLY A 321 30.60 4.77 18.21
C GLY A 321 30.12 5.86 17.26
N VAL A 322 29.67 5.48 16.07
CA VAL A 322 28.96 6.35 15.15
C VAL A 322 27.47 6.32 15.48
N VAL A 323 26.85 7.49 15.48
CA VAL A 323 25.42 7.69 15.77
C VAL A 323 24.79 8.41 14.60
N LYS A 324 23.59 8.00 14.22
CA LYS A 324 22.81 8.64 13.18
C LYS A 324 21.36 8.74 13.61
N ARG A 325 20.73 9.89 13.32
CA ARG A 325 19.31 10.10 13.52
C ARG A 325 18.65 10.28 12.16
N THR A 326 17.60 9.51 11.87
CA THR A 326 16.85 9.57 10.60
C THR A 326 15.36 9.64 10.90
N PRO A 327 14.58 10.52 10.25
CA PRO A 327 13.13 10.58 10.43
C PRO A 327 12.46 9.27 10.03
N ILE A 328 11.36 8.93 10.66
CA ILE A 328 10.64 7.68 10.39
C ILE A 328 10.02 7.66 8.98
N SER A 329 9.66 8.83 8.44
CA SER A 329 9.08 9.01 7.10
C SER A 329 9.96 8.47 5.95
N GLU A 330 11.29 8.46 6.13
CA GLU A 330 12.24 7.87 5.17
C GLU A 330 12.10 6.34 5.02
N TYR A 331 11.37 5.69 5.92
CA TYR A 331 11.15 4.24 5.98
C TYR A 331 9.73 3.81 5.56
N GLN A 332 8.91 4.73 5.04
CA GLN A 332 7.55 4.42 4.56
C GLN A 332 7.59 3.36 3.44
N ASN A 333 8.50 3.52 2.48
CA ASN A 333 8.60 2.68 1.28
C ASN A 333 9.82 1.75 1.34
N ILE A 334 9.64 0.59 1.99
CA ILE A 334 10.61 -0.50 2.06
C ILE A 334 10.20 -1.61 1.08
N ARG A 335 11.13 -2.04 0.22
CA ARG A 335 10.95 -3.18 -0.69
C ARG A 335 11.15 -4.50 0.08
N THR A 336 10.65 -5.61 -0.45
CA THR A 336 10.76 -6.95 0.15
C THR A 336 12.21 -7.35 0.45
N ASN A 337 13.14 -7.05 -0.47
CA ASN A 337 14.58 -7.33 -0.30
C ASN A 337 15.29 -6.39 0.69
N GLY A 338 14.53 -5.55 1.41
CA GLY A 338 15.05 -4.54 2.32
C GLY A 338 15.70 -3.35 1.60
N ILE A 339 16.07 -2.35 2.40
CA ILE A 339 16.79 -1.15 1.96
C ILE A 339 17.96 -0.89 2.89
N ILE A 340 18.99 -0.19 2.39
CA ILE A 340 20.11 0.25 3.22
C ILE A 340 19.59 1.32 4.18
N ALA A 341 19.63 1.04 5.49
CA ALA A 341 19.22 1.94 6.55
C ALA A 341 20.36 2.84 7.01
N ILE A 342 21.62 2.41 6.95
CA ILE A 342 22.83 3.20 7.25
C ILE A 342 24.01 2.70 6.41
N SER A 343 24.82 3.60 5.88
CA SER A 343 26.08 3.22 5.21
C SER A 343 27.17 3.00 6.26
N LEU A 344 27.53 1.75 6.51
CA LEU A 344 28.61 1.38 7.42
C LEU A 344 29.98 1.48 6.74
N ARG A 345 31.04 1.66 7.54
CA ARG A 345 32.44 1.62 7.07
C ARG A 345 32.97 0.19 7.12
N GLU A 346 34.08 -0.06 6.43
CA GLU A 346 34.79 -1.34 6.55
C GLU A 346 35.15 -1.62 8.02
N ASN A 347 34.71 -2.78 8.54
CA ASN A 347 34.85 -3.22 9.94
C ASN A 347 33.99 -2.47 10.98
N ASP A 348 32.86 -1.88 10.57
CA ASP A 348 31.83 -1.38 11.49
C ASP A 348 30.53 -2.19 11.34
N GLU A 349 29.82 -2.36 12.45
CA GLU A 349 28.56 -3.09 12.53
C GLU A 349 27.53 -2.26 13.28
N LEU A 350 26.27 -2.42 12.90
CA LEU A 350 25.16 -1.84 13.64
C LEU A 350 25.01 -2.56 14.98
N LEU A 351 25.03 -1.81 16.10
CA LEU A 351 24.81 -2.36 17.43
C LEU A 351 23.33 -2.40 17.80
N GLY A 352 22.58 -1.36 17.39
CA GLY A 352 21.14 -1.31 17.63
C GLY A 352 20.51 -0.03 17.14
N VAL A 353 19.17 -0.10 17.03
CA VAL A 353 18.32 1.02 16.61
C VAL A 353 17.26 1.24 17.66
N ARG A 354 16.92 2.50 17.92
CA ARG A 354 15.90 2.86 18.88
C ARG A 354 15.06 4.01 18.37
N SER A 355 13.77 3.99 18.71
CA SER A 355 12.86 5.10 18.41
C SER A 355 13.02 6.22 19.44
N THR A 356 13.08 7.46 18.98
CA THR A 356 13.24 8.67 19.79
C THR A 356 12.33 9.79 19.29
N ASP A 357 11.96 10.73 20.17
CA ASP A 357 10.89 11.73 19.93
C ASP A 357 11.39 13.18 19.80
N GLY A 358 12.72 13.40 19.72
CA GLY A 358 13.30 14.74 19.67
C GLY A 358 13.79 15.26 21.03
N THR A 359 13.30 14.71 22.14
CA THR A 359 13.58 15.22 23.50
C THR A 359 14.49 14.33 24.32
N LYS A 360 14.73 13.09 23.87
CA LYS A 360 15.42 12.06 24.64
C LYS A 360 16.92 12.28 24.70
N GLU A 361 17.55 11.66 25.70
CA GLU A 361 19.00 11.64 25.83
C GLU A 361 19.55 10.25 25.58
N ILE A 362 20.75 10.21 24.99
CA ILE A 362 21.42 8.99 24.57
C ILE A 362 22.64 8.77 25.46
N ILE A 363 22.73 7.57 26.01
CA ILE A 363 23.87 7.09 26.78
C ILE A 363 24.52 5.92 26.05
N LEU A 364 25.80 6.08 25.74
CA LEU A 364 26.62 5.04 25.09
C LEU A 364 27.66 4.53 26.06
N GLY A 365 27.74 3.21 26.23
CA GLY A 365 28.76 2.54 27.02
C GLY A 365 29.83 1.88 26.15
N ALA A 366 31.10 2.15 26.43
CA ALA A 366 32.24 1.52 25.77
C ALA A 366 32.84 0.39 26.62
N SER A 367 33.45 -0.60 25.97
CA SER A 367 34.11 -1.76 26.57
C SER A 367 35.16 -1.41 27.63
N ASN A 368 35.82 -0.25 27.52
CA ASN A 368 36.78 0.27 28.51
C ASN A 368 36.14 0.80 29.81
N GLY A 369 34.82 0.66 29.97
CA GLY A 369 34.09 1.05 31.18
C GLY A 369 33.81 2.55 31.26
N LYS A 370 33.89 3.28 30.14
CA LYS A 370 33.44 4.67 30.03
C LYS A 370 32.07 4.75 29.40
N ALA A 371 31.28 5.75 29.78
CA ALA A 371 30.05 6.10 29.09
C ALA A 371 29.95 7.60 28.81
N ILE A 372 29.29 7.96 27.71
CA ILE A 372 28.97 9.34 27.36
C ILE A 372 27.46 9.53 27.35
N ARG A 373 26.99 10.67 27.84
CA ARG A 373 25.59 11.10 27.86
C ARG A 373 25.48 12.42 27.10
N PHE A 374 24.62 12.48 26.09
CA PHE A 374 24.37 13.68 25.28
C PHE A 374 22.91 13.71 24.81
N ALA A 375 22.40 14.90 24.49
CA ALA A 375 21.05 15.06 23.98
C ALA A 375 20.95 14.56 22.54
N GLU A 376 19.82 13.96 22.14
CA GLU A 376 19.66 13.50 20.76
C GLU A 376 19.74 14.64 19.73
N THR A 377 19.39 15.87 20.13
CA THR A 377 19.38 17.06 19.29
C THR A 377 20.79 17.48 18.84
N ASP A 378 21.84 17.07 19.55
CA ASP A 378 23.24 17.24 19.15
C ASP A 378 23.57 16.50 17.84
N VAL A 379 22.77 15.48 17.51
CA VAL A 379 22.85 14.71 16.25
C VAL A 379 21.82 15.27 15.29
N ARG A 380 22.26 15.99 14.25
CA ARG A 380 21.35 16.47 13.20
C ARG A 380 20.62 15.31 12.52
N SER A 381 19.37 15.54 12.13
CA SER A 381 18.62 14.62 11.28
C SER A 381 19.33 14.44 9.94
N MET A 382 19.43 13.20 9.47
CA MET A 382 20.08 12.83 8.21
C MET A 382 19.22 11.86 7.41
N GLY A 383 19.34 11.92 6.09
CA GLY A 383 18.74 10.94 5.20
C GLY A 383 19.29 9.53 5.38
N ARG A 384 18.57 8.56 4.81
CA ARG A 384 18.80 7.13 5.00
C ARG A 384 20.22 6.67 4.65
N THR A 385 20.78 7.10 3.52
CA THR A 385 22.10 6.65 3.03
C THR A 385 23.30 7.26 3.75
N ALA A 386 23.07 8.22 4.65
CA ALA A 386 24.17 8.87 5.38
C ALA A 386 24.87 7.87 6.33
N GLY A 387 26.18 8.04 6.52
CA GLY A 387 27.02 7.24 7.41
C GLY A 387 27.04 7.69 8.87
N GLY A 388 26.31 8.76 9.24
CA GLY A 388 26.22 9.26 10.62
C GLY A 388 27.37 10.16 11.08
N VAL A 389 27.35 10.53 12.36
CA VAL A 389 28.34 11.37 13.04
C VAL A 389 28.92 10.66 14.26
N ARG A 390 30.11 11.06 14.68
CA ARG A 390 30.74 10.49 15.88
C ARG A 390 29.94 10.84 17.14
N GLY A 391 29.46 9.82 17.85
CA GLY A 391 28.77 9.92 19.13
C GLY A 391 29.71 9.80 20.33
N MET A 392 30.68 8.89 20.28
CA MET A 392 31.72 8.73 21.31
C MET A 392 33.09 8.58 20.68
N SER A 393 34.13 9.17 21.30
CA SER A 393 35.51 8.91 20.92
C SER A 393 36.02 7.68 21.66
N ILE A 394 36.22 6.60 20.91
CA ILE A 394 36.79 5.34 21.38
C ILE A 394 38.16 5.12 20.73
N SER A 395 38.99 4.29 21.37
CA SER A 395 40.26 3.81 20.81
C SER A 395 40.01 2.61 19.91
N ASP A 396 40.93 2.30 18.98
CA ASP A 396 40.72 1.24 17.97
C ASP A 396 40.51 -0.17 18.56
N ALA A 397 41.00 -0.40 19.79
CA ALA A 397 40.84 -1.64 20.54
C ALA A 397 39.53 -1.73 21.35
N ASP A 398 38.76 -0.65 21.44
CA ASP A 398 37.50 -0.56 22.17
C ASP A 398 36.30 -0.50 21.21
N GLU A 399 35.15 -0.93 21.71
CA GLU A 399 33.88 -0.88 20.99
C GLU A 399 32.76 -0.40 21.92
N ILE A 400 31.66 0.07 21.32
CA ILE A 400 30.42 0.35 22.05
C ILE A 400 29.70 -0.96 22.30
N VAL A 401 29.35 -1.19 23.56
CA VAL A 401 28.76 -2.44 24.06
C VAL A 401 27.35 -2.24 24.62
N GLY A 402 26.90 -0.99 24.76
CA GLY A 402 25.56 -0.73 25.28
C GLY A 402 25.01 0.63 24.89
N ILE A 403 23.69 0.64 24.79
CA ILE A 403 22.86 1.77 24.40
C ILE A 403 21.74 1.86 25.43
N ALA A 404 21.62 3.03 26.05
CA ALA A 404 20.49 3.42 26.87
C ALA A 404 19.92 4.73 26.31
N ILE A 405 18.60 4.77 26.18
CA ILE A 405 17.86 6.00 25.92
C ILE A 405 17.07 6.27 27.18
N VAL A 406 17.14 7.52 27.61
CA VAL A 406 16.62 7.95 28.90
C VAL A 406 15.76 9.18 28.70
N ASP A 407 14.57 9.14 29.29
CA ASP A 407 13.62 10.25 29.27
C ASP A 407 13.74 11.06 30.58
N ASN A 408 14.00 10.36 31.70
CA ASN A 408 14.09 10.95 33.02
C ASN A 408 15.44 10.75 33.70
N ASP A 409 15.87 11.74 34.48
CA ASP A 409 17.10 11.69 35.29
C ASP A 409 17.07 10.65 36.43
N GLN A 410 15.88 10.15 36.77
CA GLN A 410 15.65 9.17 37.83
C GLN A 410 15.70 7.72 37.34
N GLU A 411 15.81 7.49 36.04
CA GLU A 411 15.94 6.14 35.51
C GLU A 411 17.26 5.50 35.96
N GLU A 412 17.28 4.17 35.99
CA GLU A 412 18.44 3.41 36.40
C GLU A 412 19.11 2.74 35.22
N ILE A 413 20.43 2.80 35.21
CA ILE A 413 21.26 2.10 34.23
C ILE A 413 21.87 0.89 34.92
N LEU A 414 21.57 -0.29 34.37
CA LEU A 414 22.24 -1.52 34.72
C LEU A 414 23.50 -1.67 33.86
N ILE A 415 24.61 -1.97 34.52
CA ILE A 415 25.84 -2.35 33.85
C ILE A 415 26.31 -3.73 34.29
N ILE A 416 26.89 -4.47 33.36
CA ILE A 416 27.45 -5.80 33.60
C ILE A 416 28.79 -5.91 32.91
N THR A 417 29.73 -6.56 33.59
CA THR A 417 31.09 -6.82 33.13
C THR A 417 31.27 -8.27 32.72
N GLU A 418 32.27 -8.56 31.89
CA GLU A 418 32.56 -9.90 31.36
C GLU A 418 32.73 -10.97 32.46
N LYS A 419 33.20 -10.61 33.66
CA LYS A 419 33.39 -11.54 34.79
C LYS A 419 32.22 -11.60 35.76
N GLY A 420 31.05 -11.09 35.37
CA GLY A 420 29.81 -11.25 36.14
C GLY A 420 29.61 -10.26 37.28
N PHE A 421 30.37 -9.15 37.31
CA PHE A 421 30.07 -8.03 38.21
C PHE A 421 29.11 -7.07 37.53
N GLY A 422 28.13 -6.58 38.28
CA GLY A 422 27.21 -5.55 37.80
C GLY A 422 26.68 -4.68 38.92
N LYS A 423 25.99 -3.62 38.52
CA LYS A 423 25.38 -2.64 39.43
C LYS A 423 24.35 -1.81 38.71
N ARG A 424 23.48 -1.19 39.50
CA ARG A 424 22.55 -0.16 39.05
C ARG A 424 23.07 1.21 39.43
N THR A 425 22.93 2.18 38.54
CA THR A 425 23.33 3.57 38.79
C THR A 425 22.31 4.52 38.19
N ILE A 426 21.87 5.51 38.96
CA ILE A 426 20.93 6.53 38.52
C ILE A 426 21.54 7.36 37.38
N VAL A 427 20.70 7.73 36.41
CA VAL A 427 21.06 8.53 35.24
C VAL A 427 21.63 9.90 35.61
N ASP A 428 21.11 10.57 36.64
CA ASP A 428 21.61 11.86 37.15
C ASP A 428 23.11 11.85 37.49
N GLU A 429 23.66 10.71 37.92
CA GLU A 429 25.10 10.65 38.19
C GLU A 429 25.92 10.89 36.91
N TYR A 430 25.40 10.50 35.74
CA TYR A 430 26.04 10.71 34.44
C TYR A 430 25.89 12.16 34.01
N ARG A 431 26.95 12.95 34.17
CA ARG A 431 26.97 14.34 33.69
C ARG A 431 26.75 14.40 32.17
N LYS A 432 25.88 15.33 31.74
CA LYS A 432 25.67 15.66 30.33
C LYS A 432 26.96 16.23 29.72
N GLN A 433 27.29 15.77 28.52
CA GLN A 433 28.46 16.17 27.75
C GLN A 433 28.06 16.38 26.28
N ILE A 434 28.90 17.07 25.53
CA ILE A 434 28.75 17.19 24.08
C ILE A 434 29.16 15.87 23.43
N ARG A 435 28.44 15.45 22.38
CA ARG A 435 28.79 14.26 21.58
C ARG A 435 30.26 14.28 21.10
N GLY A 436 30.82 13.10 20.91
CA GLY A 436 32.19 12.90 20.45
C GLY A 436 33.26 12.99 21.56
N GLY A 437 32.86 13.21 22.81
CA GLY A 437 33.76 13.12 23.97
C GLY A 437 34.24 11.70 24.26
N LYS A 438 35.22 11.57 25.15
CA LYS A 438 35.74 10.26 25.63
C LYS A 438 34.85 9.59 26.69
N GLY A 439 33.81 10.28 27.16
CA GLY A 439 32.94 9.83 28.25
C GLY A 439 33.57 9.92 29.64
N VAL A 440 32.76 9.60 30.65
CA VAL A 440 33.14 9.48 32.06
C VAL A 440 33.23 8.02 32.47
N LYS A 441 34.00 7.72 33.53
CA LYS A 441 34.07 6.36 34.07
C LYS A 441 32.70 5.93 34.64
N THR A 442 32.29 4.74 34.23
CA THR A 442 31.04 4.07 34.59
C THR A 442 31.30 2.81 35.43
N VAL A 443 32.45 2.17 35.20
CA VAL A 443 32.96 1.09 36.03
C VAL A 443 34.47 1.20 36.11
N ASN A 444 35.04 0.83 37.25
CA ASN A 444 36.49 0.71 37.36
C ASN A 444 36.92 -0.66 36.83
N VAL A 445 37.34 -0.70 35.55
CA VAL A 445 37.83 -1.92 34.90
C VAL A 445 39.13 -2.36 35.60
N THR A 446 39.10 -3.56 36.17
CA THR A 446 40.25 -4.23 36.80
C THR A 446 40.30 -5.67 36.30
N ASP A 447 41.44 -6.35 36.46
CA ASP A 447 41.57 -7.75 36.09
C ASP A 447 40.57 -8.67 36.81
N LYS A 448 40.01 -8.23 37.96
CA LYS A 448 38.96 -8.96 38.67
C LYS A 448 37.58 -8.85 38.03
N ASN A 449 37.25 -7.71 37.42
CA ASN A 449 35.92 -7.44 36.87
C ASN A 449 35.85 -7.72 35.35
N GLY A 450 36.95 -7.52 34.62
CA GLY A 450 36.95 -7.60 33.16
C GLY A 450 36.32 -6.38 32.50
N ARG A 451 36.20 -6.39 31.17
CA ARG A 451 35.68 -5.27 30.39
C ARG A 451 34.17 -5.12 30.61
N LEU A 452 33.63 -3.96 30.25
CA LEU A 452 32.18 -3.75 30.23
C LEU A 452 31.58 -4.58 29.10
N SER A 453 30.56 -5.39 29.42
CA SER A 453 29.88 -6.26 28.46
C SER A 453 28.57 -5.66 27.97
N THR A 454 27.78 -5.05 28.87
CA THR A 454 26.48 -4.47 28.50
C THR A 454 26.14 -3.25 29.35
N LEU A 455 25.44 -2.29 28.74
CA LEU A 455 24.80 -1.15 29.39
C LEU A 455 23.38 -1.02 28.85
N ARG A 456 22.38 -1.03 29.74
CA ARG A 456 20.95 -0.91 29.42
C ARG A 456 20.21 -0.10 30.48
N THR A 457 19.16 0.59 30.08
CA THR A 457 18.15 1.14 30.99
C THR A 457 17.34 -0.03 31.56
N VAL A 458 17.05 0.00 32.86
CA VAL A 458 16.25 -1.03 33.54
C VAL A 458 15.16 -0.40 34.40
N SER A 459 14.13 -1.19 34.68
CA SER A 459 13.11 -0.88 35.68
C SER A 459 13.09 -1.97 36.76
N ASP A 460 12.59 -1.64 37.95
CA ASP A 460 12.56 -2.58 39.10
C ASP A 460 11.70 -3.82 38.83
N ASP A 461 10.71 -3.73 37.94
CA ASP A 461 9.77 -4.81 37.59
C ASP A 461 10.30 -5.77 36.50
N GLN A 462 11.62 -5.84 36.33
CA GLN A 462 12.27 -6.69 35.33
C GLN A 462 13.21 -7.70 35.99
N ASP A 463 13.40 -8.83 35.32
CA ASP A 463 14.43 -9.81 35.64
C ASP A 463 15.56 -9.73 34.63
N LEU A 464 16.76 -9.89 35.15
CA LEU A 464 17.98 -10.01 34.41
C LEU A 464 18.29 -11.48 34.18
N ILE A 465 18.40 -11.90 32.92
CA ILE A 465 18.95 -13.19 32.56
C ILE A 465 20.38 -12.97 32.05
N VAL A 466 21.34 -13.63 32.69
CA VAL A 466 22.75 -13.63 32.31
C VAL A 466 23.13 -15.02 31.82
N VAL A 467 23.63 -15.09 30.60
CA VAL A 467 24.12 -16.33 29.99
C VAL A 467 25.65 -16.28 29.90
N SER A 468 26.31 -17.36 30.28
CA SER A 468 27.75 -17.51 30.10
C SER A 468 28.07 -18.21 28.77
N ASP A 469 29.30 -18.02 28.30
CA ASP A 469 29.89 -18.70 27.12
C ASP A 469 29.90 -20.24 27.16
N LYS A 470 29.54 -20.83 28.31
CA LYS A 470 29.47 -22.27 28.58
C LYS A 470 28.07 -22.73 28.96
N GLY A 471 27.04 -21.95 28.64
CA GLY A 471 25.63 -22.32 28.82
C GLY A 471 25.10 -22.17 30.24
N VAL A 472 25.84 -21.55 31.18
CA VAL A 472 25.31 -21.25 32.51
C VAL A 472 24.35 -20.08 32.40
N VAL A 473 23.07 -20.33 32.64
CA VAL A 473 22.02 -19.30 32.67
C VAL A 473 21.68 -18.98 34.12
N ILE A 474 21.71 -17.71 34.49
CA ILE A 474 21.24 -17.24 35.79
C ILE A 474 20.20 -16.16 35.58
N ARG A 475 19.07 -16.30 36.28
CA ARG A 475 18.06 -15.27 36.42
C ARG A 475 18.25 -14.56 37.76
N THR A 476 18.13 -13.24 37.77
CA THR A 476 18.21 -12.43 38.99
C THR A 476 17.27 -11.26 38.85
N HIS A 477 16.47 -11.00 39.88
CA HIS A 477 15.61 -9.83 39.89
C HIS A 477 16.44 -8.55 39.91
N VAL A 478 16.04 -7.54 39.13
CA VAL A 478 16.78 -6.28 39.03
C VAL A 478 16.82 -5.55 40.39
N ASP A 479 15.76 -5.68 41.19
CA ASP A 479 15.67 -5.11 42.55
C ASP A 479 16.77 -5.62 43.50
N GLN A 480 17.19 -6.88 43.36
CA GLN A 480 18.26 -7.50 44.15
C GLN A 480 19.66 -6.97 43.80
N ILE A 481 19.84 -6.35 42.64
CA ILE A 481 21.13 -5.80 42.21
C ILE A 481 21.37 -4.49 42.95
N SER A 482 22.52 -4.38 43.62
CA SER A 482 22.84 -3.19 44.42
C SER A 482 22.96 -1.93 43.56
N GLN A 483 22.27 -0.88 44.00
CA GLN A 483 22.40 0.47 43.47
C GLN A 483 23.65 1.14 44.05
N THR A 484 24.60 1.51 43.20
CA THR A 484 25.86 2.15 43.64
C THR A 484 26.30 3.24 42.65
N LYS A 485 27.23 4.10 43.10
CA LYS A 485 27.75 5.20 42.29
C LYS A 485 28.51 4.74 41.05
N ARG A 486 28.70 5.62 40.07
CA ARG A 486 29.40 5.33 38.79
C ARG A 486 30.84 4.84 38.96
N ALA A 487 31.65 5.39 39.85
CA ALA A 487 33.08 5.02 39.92
C ALA A 487 33.38 3.79 40.80
N THR A 488 32.44 2.86 40.96
CA THR A 488 32.58 1.63 41.77
C THR A 488 32.75 0.37 40.89
N GLN A 489 33.18 -0.73 41.51
CA GLN A 489 33.31 -2.05 40.87
C GLN A 489 31.96 -2.79 40.70
N GLY A 490 30.95 -2.44 41.49
CA GLY A 490 29.67 -3.17 41.54
C GLY A 490 29.74 -4.45 42.38
N VAL A 491 28.62 -5.17 42.43
CA VAL A 491 28.48 -6.43 43.16
C VAL A 491 28.55 -7.60 42.20
N ARG A 492 28.88 -8.79 42.72
CA ARG A 492 28.93 -10.00 41.91
C ARG A 492 27.51 -10.53 41.72
N ILE A 493 27.04 -10.55 40.48
CA ILE A 493 25.72 -11.09 40.10
C ILE A 493 25.85 -12.59 39.85
N ILE A 494 26.89 -13.00 39.12
CA ILE A 494 27.16 -14.41 38.81
C ILE A 494 28.56 -14.81 39.25
N ARG A 495 28.68 -15.98 39.90
CA ARG A 495 29.98 -16.58 40.22
C ARG A 495 30.43 -17.47 39.06
N LEU A 496 31.21 -16.88 38.16
CA LEU A 496 31.85 -17.60 37.06
C LEU A 496 33.08 -18.39 37.54
N ARG A 497 33.33 -19.55 36.93
CA ARG A 497 34.60 -20.28 37.07
C ARG A 497 35.73 -19.50 36.40
N PRO A 498 37.00 -19.68 36.81
CA PRO A 498 38.12 -19.15 36.03
C PRO A 498 38.00 -19.68 34.60
N ASP A 499 38.15 -18.80 33.61
CA ASP A 499 37.96 -19.00 32.15
C ASP A 499 36.54 -18.91 31.59
N HIS A 500 35.50 -18.67 32.40
CA HIS A 500 34.15 -18.39 31.89
C HIS A 500 33.92 -16.88 31.74
N LYS A 501 33.14 -16.49 30.72
CA LYS A 501 32.73 -15.11 30.47
C LYS A 501 31.23 -14.99 30.28
N VAL A 502 30.67 -13.84 30.62
CA VAL A 502 29.30 -13.48 30.23
C VAL A 502 29.26 -13.32 28.70
N SER A 503 28.36 -14.05 28.05
CA SER A 503 28.14 -13.99 26.60
C SER A 503 27.01 -13.03 26.26
N THR A 504 25.82 -13.27 26.82
CA THR A 504 24.61 -12.50 26.50
C THR A 504 23.82 -12.17 27.75
N ILE A 505 23.12 -11.04 27.69
CA ILE A 505 22.25 -10.55 28.74
C ILE A 505 20.89 -10.22 28.13
N ALA A 506 19.82 -10.71 28.74
CA ALA A 506 18.45 -10.39 28.37
C ALA A 506 17.72 -9.78 29.57
N LEU A 507 16.89 -8.77 29.30
CA LEU A 507 15.96 -8.21 30.26
C LEU A 507 14.58 -8.74 29.92
N VAL A 508 13.96 -9.43 30.87
CA VAL A 508 12.63 -10.00 30.70
C VAL A 508 11.69 -9.41 31.76
N PRO A 509 10.38 -9.32 31.48
CA PRO A 509 9.42 -8.97 32.52
C PRO A 509 9.53 -9.94 33.70
N ARG A 510 9.36 -9.42 34.92
CA ARG A 510 9.44 -10.20 36.16
C ARG A 510 8.58 -11.46 36.09
N GLN A 511 9.19 -12.61 36.39
CA GLN A 511 8.46 -13.81 36.82
C GLN A 511 8.96 -14.11 38.23
N ASP A 512 8.04 -14.19 39.18
CA ASP A 512 8.40 -14.66 40.50
C ASP A 512 8.85 -16.13 40.37
N GLU A 513 10.10 -16.41 40.75
CA GLU A 513 10.58 -17.77 40.95
C GLU A 513 9.96 -18.27 42.26
N ASP A 514 9.15 -19.32 42.20
CA ASP A 514 8.86 -20.12 43.38
C ASP A 514 10.21 -20.68 43.88
N GLU A 515 10.48 -20.55 45.19
CA GLU A 515 11.64 -21.15 45.84
C GLU A 515 11.66 -22.66 45.54
N ASP A 516 12.61 -23.11 44.72
CA ASP A 516 12.90 -24.53 44.56
C ASP A 516 13.33 -25.09 45.92
N ASP A 517 12.46 -25.92 46.50
CA ASP A 517 12.84 -26.94 47.47
C ASP A 517 14.06 -27.69 46.93
N PHE A 518 15.15 -27.69 47.71
CA PHE A 518 16.26 -28.61 47.52
C PHE A 518 15.72 -30.04 47.51
N VAL A 519 15.53 -30.63 46.33
CA VAL A 519 15.26 -32.06 46.17
C VAL A 519 16.51 -32.78 46.67
N THR A 520 16.44 -33.25 47.90
CA THR A 520 17.37 -34.24 48.43
C THR A 520 17.21 -35.49 47.58
N GLU A 521 18.30 -35.97 46.98
CA GLU A 521 18.36 -37.24 46.25
C GLU A 521 17.66 -38.35 47.04
N GLN A 522 16.44 -38.72 46.65
CA GLN A 522 15.87 -40.00 47.02
C GLN A 522 16.36 -41.02 45.99
N GLN A 523 17.32 -41.84 46.41
CA GLN A 523 17.70 -43.06 45.74
C GLN A 523 16.45 -43.93 45.51
N PHE A 524 16.08 -44.15 44.26
CA PHE A 524 15.11 -45.16 43.88
C PHE A 524 15.73 -46.54 44.14
N ILE A 525 15.36 -47.18 45.25
CA ILE A 525 15.55 -48.62 45.43
C ILE A 525 14.34 -49.30 44.78
N GLN A 526 14.60 -50.05 43.72
CA GLN A 526 13.60 -50.88 43.06
C GLN A 526 13.32 -52.11 43.94
N GLU A 527 12.23 -52.07 44.73
CA GLU A 527 11.70 -53.28 45.36
C GLU A 527 10.98 -54.13 44.29
N SER A 528 11.48 -55.34 44.10
CA SER A 528 10.90 -56.36 43.21
C SER A 528 9.59 -56.89 43.78
N LEU A 529 8.50 -56.77 43.01
CA LEU A 529 7.26 -57.51 43.25
C LEU A 529 7.46 -58.99 42.88
N PRO A 530 7.00 -59.95 43.72
CA PRO A 530 7.08 -61.37 43.40
C PRO A 530 5.98 -61.75 42.40
N VAL A 531 6.38 -62.37 41.28
CA VAL A 531 5.48 -62.94 40.28
C VAL A 531 5.09 -64.35 40.73
N GLU A 532 3.86 -64.56 41.18
CA GLU A 532 3.27 -65.89 41.29
C GLU A 532 2.80 -66.36 39.91
N ALA A 533 3.35 -67.48 39.48
CA ALA A 533 3.10 -68.09 38.18
C ALA A 533 1.81 -68.92 38.19
N GLU A 534 0.74 -68.40 37.60
CA GLU A 534 -0.39 -69.24 37.16
C GLU A 534 -0.22 -69.62 35.68
N LYS A 535 0.06 -70.92 35.46
CA LYS A 535 0.00 -71.56 34.13
C LYS A 535 -1.44 -71.54 33.61
N LYS A 536 -1.72 -70.75 32.57
CA LYS A 536 -2.88 -70.96 31.68
C LYS A 536 -2.44 -71.65 30.39
N ILE A 537 -3.04 -72.81 30.15
CA ILE A 537 -2.81 -73.71 29.02
C ILE A 537 -3.32 -73.03 27.74
N LEU A 538 -2.48 -72.93 26.71
CA LEU A 538 -2.88 -72.51 25.36
C LEU A 538 -3.68 -73.64 24.69
N GLY A 539 -4.95 -73.38 24.37
CA GLY A 539 -5.70 -74.15 23.39
C GLY A 539 -5.43 -73.57 22.00
N VAL A 540 -4.90 -74.40 21.10
CA VAL A 540 -4.73 -74.08 19.69
C VAL A 540 -6.10 -74.12 19.02
N VAL A 541 -6.49 -73.03 18.34
CA VAL A 541 -7.63 -73.01 17.42
C VAL A 541 -7.07 -72.74 16.03
N ASP A 542 -7.22 -73.73 15.14
CA ASP A 542 -6.86 -73.65 13.73
C ASP A 542 -7.77 -72.62 13.02
N LEU A 543 -7.15 -71.71 12.26
CA LEU A 543 -7.85 -70.78 11.37
C LEU A 543 -8.20 -71.49 10.06
N ALA A 544 -9.50 -71.50 9.70
CA ALA A 544 -9.94 -71.70 8.34
C ALA A 544 -10.01 -70.34 7.61
N PRO A 545 -9.75 -70.29 6.28
CA PRO A 545 -9.79 -69.04 5.53
C PRO A 545 -11.24 -68.70 5.16
N ASP A 546 -11.65 -67.46 5.44
CA ASP A 546 -12.94 -66.91 5.02
C ASP A 546 -12.97 -66.67 3.50
N GLU A 547 -14.08 -67.09 2.88
CA GLU A 547 -14.39 -66.93 1.47
C GLU A 547 -14.62 -65.45 1.13
N ILE A 548 -14.06 -65.01 0.00
CA ILE A 548 -14.25 -63.68 -0.57
C ILE A 548 -15.55 -63.71 -1.38
N GLU A 549 -16.57 -62.98 -0.95
CA GLU A 549 -17.74 -62.67 -1.78
C GLU A 549 -17.39 -61.53 -2.75
N GLU A 550 -17.46 -61.85 -4.04
CA GLU A 550 -17.45 -60.92 -5.17
C GLU A 550 -18.84 -60.28 -5.30
N ASP A 551 -18.91 -58.94 -5.29
CA ASP A 551 -20.10 -58.19 -5.74
C ASP A 551 -19.70 -57.22 -6.86
N ASP A 552 -19.99 -57.69 -8.09
CA ASP A 552 -20.47 -57.01 -9.29
C ASP A 552 -19.95 -55.60 -9.68
N GLU A 553 -19.04 -55.58 -10.66
CA GLU A 553 -18.82 -54.44 -11.56
C GLU A 553 -19.91 -54.40 -12.64
N GLU A 554 -20.75 -53.36 -12.65
CA GLU A 554 -21.62 -53.04 -13.79
C GLU A 554 -20.80 -52.50 -14.97
N VAL A 555 -20.66 -53.34 -15.99
CA VAL A 555 -20.16 -52.98 -17.32
C VAL A 555 -21.28 -52.30 -18.12
N ILE A 556 -21.09 -51.04 -18.52
CA ILE A 556 -21.85 -50.44 -19.62
C ILE A 556 -20.91 -50.17 -20.80
N SER A 557 -21.31 -50.74 -21.93
CA SER A 557 -20.62 -50.95 -23.18
C SER A 557 -20.27 -49.67 -23.96
N THR A 558 -19.12 -49.73 -24.63
CA THR A 558 -18.75 -48.89 -25.78
C THR A 558 -19.43 -49.38 -27.06
N ASP A 559 -20.26 -48.54 -27.68
CA ASP A 559 -20.48 -48.53 -29.14
C ASP A 559 -19.96 -47.17 -29.64
N SER A 560 -18.93 -47.15 -30.49
CA SER A 560 -19.05 -47.01 -31.96
C SER A 560 -19.73 -45.66 -32.33
N LEU A 561 -19.15 -44.74 -33.08
CA LEU A 561 -18.56 -44.89 -34.41
C LEU A 561 -17.96 -43.52 -34.83
N PHE A 562 -17.22 -43.54 -35.93
CA PHE A 562 -16.74 -42.40 -36.72
C PHE A 562 -17.86 -41.42 -37.17
N ASP A 563 -17.41 -40.28 -37.73
CA ASP A 563 -18.11 -39.20 -38.48
C ASP A 563 -18.51 -37.99 -37.60
N GLU A 564 -18.15 -36.73 -37.86
CA GLU A 564 -17.61 -36.00 -39.02
C GLU A 564 -16.83 -34.76 -38.53
#